data_AF-A0AAD1S2Y3-F1
#
_entry.id   AF-A0AAD1S2Y3-F1
#
_cell.length_a   1.000
_cell.length_b   1.000
_cell.length_c   1.000
_cell.angle_alpha   90.00
_cell.angle_beta   90.00
_cell.angle_gamma   90.00
#
_symmetry.space_group_name_H-M   'P 1'
#
loop_
_entity.id
_entity.type
_entity.pdbx_description
1 polymer ?
#
loop_
_entity_poly.entity_id
_entity_poly.type
_entity_poly.pdbx_seq_one_letter_code
_entity_poly.pdbx_strand_id
1 'polypeptide(L)'
;MCEEHEDEKINIYCLNCEVPTCSMCKVFGVHQNCQVAPLSQVFQGQKSEISEGIAVLVGCNDRIQAVIGQLEETCKAVEENSKRQKEKLCEKFDYLYAILEERKGELTQVITRDQEERLEYVRSLMKKYADHLETVSKLVESGIQYMDEPEMAVFLQNSKVLLQKITEASKGFQMEKIQPGYESMNSFTVDLNREERVLREIDFYKEDEDEEDVAEGEDSDVHTESSGEEDTTENGTQISQVNSESVSIPDAVPQSQDANLPTTDIPAHPTGPGEATRGDTVESTSSNPSENPDSGRHMFSFSWLNSLSE
;
A
#
# COMPACT_ATOMS: atom_id res chain seq x y z
N MET A 1 19.02 24.82 67.42
CA MET A 1 18.95 24.72 68.90
C MET A 1 17.70 23.94 69.23
N CYS A 2 17.60 23.33 70.42
CA CYS A 2 16.40 22.62 70.84
C CYS A 2 15.26 23.59 71.12
N GLU A 3 14.04 23.24 70.71
CA GLU A 3 12.86 24.09 70.90
C GLU A 3 12.43 24.20 72.37
N GLU A 4 12.68 23.17 73.18
CA GLU A 4 12.36 23.15 74.62
C GLU A 4 13.52 23.65 75.50
N HIS A 5 14.74 23.64 74.96
CA HIS A 5 15.97 23.97 75.68
C HIS A 5 16.83 24.88 74.80
N GLU A 6 16.56 26.18 74.85
CA GLU A 6 17.10 27.19 73.93
C GLU A 6 18.64 27.24 73.92
N ASP A 7 19.29 26.92 75.05
CA ASP A 7 20.76 26.90 75.20
C ASP A 7 21.43 25.60 74.73
N GLU A 8 20.64 24.56 74.43
CA GLU A 8 21.15 23.24 74.08
C GLU A 8 21.20 23.00 72.57
N LYS A 9 22.32 22.42 72.12
CA LYS A 9 22.50 22.00 70.73
C LYS A 9 21.85 20.63 70.49
N ILE A 10 21.25 20.48 69.32
CA ILE A 10 20.74 19.19 68.83
C ILE A 10 21.94 18.40 68.30
N ASN A 11 22.36 17.38 69.04
CA ASN A 11 23.53 16.55 68.72
C ASN A 11 23.32 15.05 69.03
N ILE A 12 22.11 14.68 69.47
CA ILE A 12 21.71 13.31 69.81
C ILE A 12 20.57 12.93 68.86
N TYR A 13 20.49 11.66 68.44
CA TYR A 13 19.35 11.12 67.71
C TYR A 13 18.67 10.04 68.56
N CYS A 14 17.37 10.16 68.75
CA CYS A 14 16.58 9.17 69.47
C CYS A 14 16.18 8.03 68.54
N LEU A 15 16.69 6.82 68.78
CA LEU A 15 16.44 5.66 67.92
C LEU A 15 15.02 5.12 68.07
N ASN A 16 14.40 5.26 69.24
CA ASN A 16 13.02 4.80 69.45
C ASN A 16 11.97 5.76 68.88
N CYS A 17 12.28 7.05 68.85
CA CYS A 17 11.35 8.08 68.38
C CYS A 17 11.68 8.59 66.97
N GLU A 18 12.81 8.15 66.42
CA GLU A 18 13.32 8.53 65.09
C GLU A 18 13.43 10.05 64.86
N VAL A 19 13.76 10.79 65.92
CA VAL A 19 13.88 12.25 65.89
C VAL A 19 15.19 12.75 66.50
N PRO A 20 15.75 13.85 65.98
CA PRO A 20 16.92 14.49 66.57
C PRO A 20 16.52 15.21 67.88
N THR A 21 17.38 15.15 68.89
CA THR A 21 17.12 15.65 70.25
C THR A 21 18.38 16.26 70.89
N CYS A 22 18.24 16.84 72.09
CA CYS A 22 19.35 17.43 72.85
C CYS A 22 19.64 16.69 74.16
N SER A 23 20.74 17.06 74.82
CA SER A 23 21.19 16.45 76.07
C SER A 23 20.15 16.58 77.19
N MET A 24 19.47 17.72 77.31
CA MET A 24 18.48 17.94 78.37
C MET A 24 17.20 17.12 78.14
N CYS A 25 16.70 17.05 76.90
CA CYS A 25 15.58 16.17 76.54
C CYS A 25 15.89 14.68 76.80
N LYS A 26 17.16 14.28 76.69
CA LYS A 26 17.61 12.92 77.00
C LYS A 26 17.79 12.66 78.50
N VAL A 27 18.40 13.57 79.26
CA VAL A 27 18.72 13.29 80.67
C VAL A 27 17.51 13.53 81.59
N PHE A 28 16.72 14.57 81.32
CA PHE A 28 15.62 15.03 82.18
C PHE A 28 14.26 15.09 81.49
N GLY A 29 14.23 15.02 80.15
CA GLY A 29 13.01 15.15 79.35
C GLY A 29 12.39 13.82 78.92
N VAL A 30 11.55 13.91 77.88
CA VAL A 30 10.69 12.82 77.41
C VAL A 30 11.43 11.63 76.79
N HIS A 31 12.73 11.78 76.46
CA HIS A 31 13.55 10.72 75.87
C HIS A 31 14.43 9.99 76.91
N GLN A 32 14.14 10.15 78.21
CA GLN A 32 14.92 9.58 79.31
C GLN A 32 15.19 8.08 79.15
N ASN A 33 14.16 7.32 78.79
CA ASN A 33 14.22 5.87 78.65
C ASN A 33 14.45 5.38 77.21
N CYS A 34 14.61 6.29 76.25
CA CYS A 34 14.85 5.91 74.85
C CYS A 34 16.34 5.60 74.61
N GLN A 35 16.62 4.63 73.74
CA GLN A 35 17.94 4.45 73.17
C GLN A 35 18.28 5.62 72.25
N VAL A 36 19.52 6.10 72.36
CA VAL A 36 19.99 7.25 71.58
C VAL A 36 21.39 6.97 71.03
N ALA A 37 21.70 7.60 69.91
CA ALA A 37 23.01 7.58 69.29
C ALA A 37 23.50 9.01 69.00
N PRO A 38 24.81 9.24 68.81
CA PRO A 38 25.30 10.52 68.30
C PRO A 38 24.64 10.85 66.96
N LEU A 39 24.10 12.06 66.83
CA LEU A 39 23.39 12.50 65.62
C LEU A 39 24.26 12.37 64.36
N SER A 40 25.56 12.67 64.47
CA SER A 40 26.51 12.54 63.38
C SER A 40 26.64 11.10 62.86
N GLN A 41 26.58 10.11 63.74
CA GLN A 41 26.68 8.70 63.35
C GLN A 41 25.45 8.25 62.57
N VAL A 42 24.24 8.56 63.08
CA VAL A 42 22.98 8.22 62.39
C VAL A 42 22.87 8.96 61.06
N PHE A 43 23.23 10.25 61.03
CA PHE A 43 23.24 11.04 59.80
C PHE A 43 24.14 10.43 58.72
N GLN A 44 25.38 10.04 59.06
CA GLN A 44 26.29 9.42 58.09
C GLN A 44 25.79 8.05 57.62
N GLY A 45 25.21 7.25 58.52
CA GLY A 45 24.60 5.96 58.17
C GLY A 45 23.45 6.13 57.17
N GLN A 46 22.45 6.96 57.49
CA GLN A 46 21.31 7.25 56.62
C GLN A 46 21.76 7.89 55.29
N LYS A 47 22.73 8.81 55.32
CA LYS A 47 23.30 9.39 54.10
C LYS A 47 23.92 8.31 53.19
N SER A 48 24.64 7.34 53.78
CA SER A 48 25.23 6.22 53.05
C SER A 48 24.16 5.32 52.44
N GLU A 49 23.15 4.91 53.22
CA GLU A 49 22.05 4.06 52.76
C GLU A 49 21.24 4.72 51.63
N ILE A 50 20.92 6.01 51.77
CA ILE A 50 20.26 6.78 50.70
C ILE A 50 21.16 6.84 49.46
N SER A 51 22.46 7.04 49.63
CA SER A 51 23.40 7.10 48.50
C SER A 51 23.50 5.75 47.76
N GLU A 52 23.50 4.63 48.50
CA GLU A 52 23.47 3.28 47.93
C GLU A 52 22.14 3.01 47.21
N GLY A 53 21.01 3.37 47.81
CA GLY A 53 19.69 3.26 47.17
C GLY A 53 19.60 4.08 45.88
N ILE A 54 20.16 5.30 45.86
CA ILE A 54 20.26 6.11 44.63
C ILE A 54 21.12 5.41 43.59
N ALA A 55 22.27 4.83 43.96
CA ALA A 55 23.14 4.12 43.03
C ALA A 55 22.44 2.92 42.36
N VAL A 56 21.67 2.15 43.13
CA VAL A 56 20.85 1.06 42.59
C VAL A 56 19.80 1.58 41.60
N LEU A 57 19.08 2.66 41.95
CA LEU A 57 18.07 3.25 41.06
C LEU A 57 18.67 3.79 39.77
N VAL A 58 19.87 4.37 39.81
CA VAL A 58 20.60 4.80 38.61
C VAL A 58 20.88 3.60 37.70
N GLY A 59 21.41 2.49 38.24
CA GLY A 59 21.63 1.27 37.46
C GLY A 59 20.34 0.66 36.89
N CYS A 60 19.24 0.70 37.64
CA CYS A 60 17.92 0.29 37.15
C CYS A 60 17.43 1.18 35.99
N ASN A 61 17.64 2.49 36.07
CA ASN A 61 17.29 3.42 35.00
C ASN A 61 18.10 3.14 33.73
N ASP A 62 19.41 2.89 33.85
CA ASP A 62 20.27 2.55 32.71
C ASP A 62 19.79 1.26 32.02
N ARG A 63 19.41 0.24 32.81
CA ARG A 63 18.84 -1.00 32.27
C ARG A 63 17.51 -0.77 31.56
N ILE A 64 16.60 0.01 32.14
CA ILE A 64 15.30 0.34 31.52
C ILE A 64 15.52 1.11 30.22
N GLN A 65 16.46 2.07 30.19
CA GLN A 65 16.80 2.81 28.97
C GLN A 65 17.34 1.89 27.87
N ALA A 66 18.18 0.90 28.22
CA ALA A 66 18.67 -0.09 27.27
C ALA A 66 17.53 -0.95 26.69
N VAL A 67 16.58 -1.39 27.52
CA VAL A 67 15.40 -2.15 27.06
C VAL A 67 14.53 -1.28 26.13
N ILE A 68 14.30 -0.02 26.47
CA ILE A 68 13.57 0.92 25.58
C ILE A 68 14.27 1.03 24.23
N GLY A 69 15.61 1.15 24.20
CA GLY A 69 16.38 1.17 22.96
C GLY A 69 16.18 -0.08 22.11
N GLN A 70 16.24 -1.27 22.72
CA GLN A 70 15.99 -2.54 22.01
C GLN A 70 14.57 -2.64 21.45
N LEU A 71 13.57 -2.17 22.19
CA LEU A 71 12.19 -2.13 21.71
C LEU A 71 12.03 -1.16 20.54
N GLU A 72 12.63 0.03 20.60
CA GLU A 72 12.64 0.99 19.50
C GLU A 72 13.29 0.40 18.22
N GLU A 73 14.40 -0.33 18.37
CA GLU A 73 15.05 -1.03 17.25
C GLU A 73 14.19 -2.15 16.69
N THR A 74 13.54 -2.94 17.55
CA THR A 74 12.63 -4.02 17.15
C THR A 74 11.44 -3.46 16.36
N CYS A 75 10.84 -2.35 16.81
CA CYS A 75 9.76 -1.68 16.08
C CYS A 75 10.20 -1.29 14.66
N LYS A 76 11.38 -0.65 14.52
CA LYS A 76 11.93 -0.28 13.21
C LYS A 76 12.15 -1.51 12.32
N ALA A 77 12.68 -2.60 12.88
CA ALA A 77 12.91 -3.83 12.14
C ALA A 77 11.60 -4.46 11.64
N VAL A 78 10.54 -4.47 12.45
CA VAL A 78 9.21 -4.96 12.05
C VAL A 78 8.63 -4.11 10.93
N GLU A 79 8.75 -2.78 11.02
CA GLU A 79 8.29 -1.86 9.97
C GLU A 79 9.02 -2.08 8.64
N GLU A 80 10.35 -2.17 8.68
CA GLU A 80 11.17 -2.40 7.48
C GLU A 80 10.91 -3.78 6.87
N ASN A 81 10.81 -4.83 7.69
CA ASN A 81 10.49 -6.16 7.20
C ASN A 81 9.08 -6.20 6.60
N SER A 82 8.08 -5.58 7.25
CA SER A 82 6.72 -5.50 6.72
C SER A 82 6.69 -4.79 5.36
N LYS A 83 7.40 -3.67 5.24
CA LYS A 83 7.55 -2.94 3.96
C LYS A 83 8.14 -3.86 2.89
N ARG A 84 9.24 -4.55 3.19
CA ARG A 84 9.90 -5.47 2.26
C ARG A 84 8.99 -6.63 1.83
N GLN A 85 8.20 -7.19 2.73
CA GLN A 85 7.26 -8.25 2.38
C GLN A 85 6.12 -7.74 1.48
N LYS A 86 5.62 -6.53 1.72
CA LYS A 86 4.65 -5.87 0.83
C LYS A 86 5.22 -5.65 -0.56
N GLU A 87 6.45 -5.16 -0.67
CA GLU A 87 7.14 -4.97 -1.95
C GLU A 87 7.27 -6.29 -2.72
N LYS A 88 7.73 -7.36 -2.06
CA LYS A 88 7.80 -8.70 -2.68
C LYS A 88 6.45 -9.20 -3.16
N LEU A 89 5.37 -8.99 -2.40
CA LEU A 89 4.02 -9.36 -2.81
C LEU A 89 3.63 -8.62 -4.09
N CYS A 90 3.85 -7.30 -4.13
CA CYS A 90 3.59 -6.48 -5.31
C CYS A 90 4.36 -7.01 -6.53
N GLU A 91 5.67 -7.28 -6.40
CA GLU A 91 6.48 -7.84 -7.48
C GLU A 91 5.91 -9.15 -8.05
N LYS A 92 5.38 -10.03 -7.19
CA LYS A 92 4.75 -11.28 -7.63
C LYS A 92 3.47 -11.05 -8.42
N PHE A 93 2.63 -10.10 -8.02
CA PHE A 93 1.42 -9.75 -8.75
C PHE A 93 1.74 -9.00 -10.05
N ASP A 94 2.73 -8.12 -10.06
CA ASP A 94 3.20 -7.44 -11.27
C ASP A 94 3.68 -8.45 -12.32
N TYR A 95 4.34 -9.51 -11.88
CA TYR A 95 4.72 -10.61 -12.77
C TYR A 95 3.50 -11.35 -13.36
N LEU A 96 2.46 -11.62 -12.55
CA LEU A 96 1.21 -12.20 -13.05
C LEU A 96 0.50 -11.27 -14.06
N TYR A 97 0.48 -9.96 -13.80
CA TYR A 97 -0.06 -8.98 -14.75
C TYR A 97 0.71 -8.98 -16.07
N ALA A 98 2.04 -9.06 -16.02
CA ALA A 98 2.86 -9.13 -17.22
C ALA A 98 2.51 -10.35 -18.09
N ILE A 99 2.34 -11.54 -17.47
CA ILE A 99 1.93 -12.76 -18.18
C ILE A 99 0.54 -12.59 -18.81
N LEU A 100 -0.41 -12.05 -18.05
CA LEU A 100 -1.78 -11.86 -18.55
C LEU A 100 -1.83 -10.86 -19.71
N GLU A 101 -1.08 -9.77 -19.63
CA GLU A 101 -1.02 -8.76 -20.69
C GLU A 101 -0.30 -9.28 -21.94
N GLU A 102 0.79 -10.04 -21.77
CA GLU A 102 1.46 -10.74 -22.87
C GLU A 102 0.47 -11.68 -23.58
N ARG A 103 -0.24 -12.53 -22.83
CA ARG A 103 -1.20 -13.49 -23.40
C ARG A 103 -2.36 -12.80 -24.11
N LYS A 104 -2.88 -11.70 -23.56
CA LYS A 104 -3.89 -10.86 -24.21
C LYS A 104 -3.36 -10.26 -25.50
N GLY A 105 -2.11 -9.80 -25.52
CA GLY A 105 -1.43 -9.29 -26.71
C GLY A 105 -1.33 -10.35 -27.82
N GLU A 106 -0.90 -11.56 -27.48
CA GLU A 106 -0.82 -12.69 -28.42
C GLU A 106 -2.19 -13.02 -29.05
N LEU A 107 -3.24 -13.15 -28.23
CA LEU A 107 -4.59 -13.46 -28.71
C LEU A 107 -5.13 -12.34 -29.61
N THR A 108 -4.88 -11.09 -29.24
CA THR A 108 -5.25 -9.93 -30.06
C THR A 108 -4.53 -9.96 -31.41
N GLN A 109 -3.24 -10.31 -31.43
CA GLN A 109 -2.46 -10.42 -32.67
C GLN A 109 -3.00 -11.50 -33.61
N VAL A 110 -3.52 -12.61 -33.07
CA VAL A 110 -4.19 -13.65 -33.87
C VAL A 110 -5.43 -13.09 -34.57
N ILE A 111 -6.26 -12.32 -33.85
CA ILE A 111 -7.46 -11.67 -34.42
C ILE A 111 -7.07 -10.67 -35.50
N THR A 112 -6.08 -9.81 -35.23
CA THR A 112 -5.59 -8.81 -36.20
C THR A 112 -5.09 -9.48 -37.48
N ARG A 113 -4.32 -10.56 -37.38
CA ARG A 113 -3.81 -11.28 -38.56
C ARG A 113 -4.94 -11.89 -39.41
N ASP A 114 -5.94 -12.49 -38.77
CA ASP A 114 -7.11 -13.04 -39.48
C ASP A 114 -7.94 -11.92 -40.15
N GLN A 115 -8.10 -10.78 -39.47
CA GLN A 115 -8.74 -9.60 -40.05
C GLN A 115 -7.97 -9.10 -41.28
N GLU A 116 -6.65 -8.99 -41.20
CA GLU A 116 -5.80 -8.55 -42.30
C GLU A 116 -5.90 -9.49 -43.50
N GLU A 117 -5.85 -10.80 -43.27
CA GLU A 117 -6.00 -11.81 -44.32
C GLU A 117 -7.36 -11.68 -45.03
N ARG A 118 -8.44 -11.54 -44.27
CA ARG A 118 -9.79 -11.39 -44.83
C ARG A 118 -9.95 -10.10 -45.62
N LEU A 119 -9.44 -8.99 -45.08
CA LEU A 119 -9.46 -7.70 -45.77
C LEU A 119 -8.65 -7.75 -47.06
N GLU A 120 -7.50 -8.42 -47.04
CA GLU A 120 -6.68 -8.59 -48.24
C GLU A 120 -7.40 -9.40 -49.32
N TYR A 121 -8.07 -10.48 -48.93
CA TYR A 121 -8.93 -11.23 -49.85
C TYR A 121 -10.00 -10.34 -50.48
N VAL A 122 -10.77 -9.59 -49.68
CA VAL A 122 -11.84 -8.72 -50.18
C VAL A 122 -11.28 -7.61 -51.08
N ARG A 123 -10.16 -6.97 -50.71
CA ARG A 123 -9.50 -5.96 -51.55
C ARG A 123 -9.03 -6.54 -52.87
N SER A 124 -8.45 -7.75 -52.87
CA SER A 124 -8.01 -8.43 -54.09
C SER A 124 -9.19 -8.69 -55.03
N LEU A 125 -10.35 -9.06 -54.48
CA LEU A 125 -11.56 -9.30 -55.23
C LEU A 125 -12.08 -7.98 -55.82
N MET A 126 -12.19 -6.91 -55.01
CA MET A 126 -12.55 -5.57 -55.50
C MET A 126 -11.68 -5.12 -56.67
N LYS A 127 -10.35 -5.32 -56.57
CA LYS A 127 -9.42 -4.99 -57.65
C LYS A 127 -9.72 -5.78 -58.92
N LYS A 128 -9.91 -7.10 -58.83
CA LYS A 128 -10.29 -7.93 -59.99
C LYS A 128 -11.58 -7.43 -60.66
N TYR A 129 -12.58 -7.06 -59.87
CA TYR A 129 -13.84 -6.50 -60.40
C TYR A 129 -13.63 -5.12 -61.07
N ALA A 130 -12.80 -4.26 -60.48
CA ALA A 130 -12.47 -2.96 -61.06
C ALA A 130 -11.71 -3.10 -62.40
N ASP A 131 -10.69 -3.96 -62.46
CA ASP A 131 -9.91 -4.24 -63.66
C ASP A 131 -10.81 -4.82 -64.78
N HIS A 132 -11.75 -5.70 -64.42
CA HIS A 132 -12.72 -6.26 -65.38
C HIS A 132 -13.68 -5.18 -65.89
N LEU A 133 -14.20 -4.33 -65.02
CA LEU A 133 -15.07 -3.21 -65.39
C LEU A 133 -14.36 -2.24 -66.35
N GLU A 134 -13.09 -1.92 -66.10
CA GLU A 134 -12.29 -1.07 -66.98
C GLU A 134 -12.12 -1.72 -68.37
N THR A 135 -11.83 -3.02 -68.41
CA THR A 135 -11.69 -3.78 -69.66
C THR A 135 -12.99 -3.79 -70.46
N VAL A 136 -14.12 -4.04 -69.81
CA VAL A 136 -15.45 -4.01 -70.46
C VAL A 136 -15.80 -2.60 -70.93
N SER A 137 -15.50 -1.57 -70.13
CA SER A 137 -15.74 -0.16 -70.50
C SER A 137 -14.96 0.24 -71.75
N LYS A 138 -13.67 -0.10 -71.82
CA LYS A 138 -12.83 0.12 -73.01
C LYS A 138 -13.36 -0.63 -74.24
N LEU A 139 -13.88 -1.84 -74.05
CA LEU A 139 -14.49 -2.62 -75.15
C LEU A 139 -15.78 -1.97 -75.64
N VAL A 140 -16.60 -1.42 -74.74
CA VAL A 140 -17.80 -0.65 -75.10
C VAL A 140 -17.42 0.62 -75.86
N GLU A 141 -16.47 1.41 -75.38
CA GLU A 141 -15.97 2.62 -76.06
C GLU A 141 -15.44 2.28 -77.46
N SER A 142 -14.59 1.24 -77.57
CA SER A 142 -14.07 0.76 -78.85
C SER A 142 -15.20 0.28 -79.77
N GLY A 143 -16.21 -0.38 -79.21
CA GLY A 143 -17.38 -0.83 -79.96
C GLY A 143 -18.21 0.32 -80.50
N ILE A 144 -18.41 1.39 -79.71
CA ILE A 144 -19.09 2.61 -80.15
C ILE A 144 -18.29 3.31 -81.24
N GLN A 145 -16.99 3.52 -81.05
CA GLN A 145 -16.13 4.16 -82.05
C GLN A 145 -16.12 3.37 -83.37
N TYR A 146 -16.13 2.05 -83.28
CA TYR A 146 -16.18 1.17 -84.44
C TYR A 146 -17.51 1.26 -85.22
N MET A 147 -18.61 1.65 -84.58
CA MET A 147 -19.89 1.89 -85.26
C MET A 147 -19.85 3.12 -86.17
N ASP A 148 -18.88 4.03 -85.98
CA ASP A 148 -18.67 5.21 -86.82
C ASP A 148 -17.77 4.94 -88.04
N GLU A 149 -17.38 3.68 -88.29
CA GLU A 149 -16.53 3.29 -89.43
C GLU A 149 -17.21 3.62 -90.78
N PRO A 150 -16.67 4.57 -91.57
CA PRO A 150 -17.31 4.99 -92.82
C PRO A 150 -17.17 3.96 -93.93
N GLU A 151 -16.15 3.09 -93.90
CA GLU A 151 -15.88 2.14 -94.99
C GLU A 151 -16.52 0.76 -94.73
N MET A 152 -17.61 0.48 -95.46
CA MET A 152 -18.44 -0.72 -95.26
C MET A 152 -17.66 -2.05 -95.36
N ALA A 153 -16.65 -2.13 -96.23
CA ALA A 153 -15.84 -3.33 -96.39
C ALA A 153 -14.95 -3.58 -95.16
N VAL A 154 -14.33 -2.52 -94.62
CA VAL A 154 -13.49 -2.56 -93.42
C VAL A 154 -14.33 -2.90 -92.19
N PHE A 155 -15.54 -2.33 -92.09
CA PHE A 155 -16.53 -2.72 -91.10
C PHE A 155 -16.86 -4.21 -91.19
N LEU A 156 -17.30 -4.72 -92.34
CA LEU A 156 -17.67 -6.15 -92.42
C LEU A 156 -16.49 -7.09 -92.14
N GLN A 157 -15.25 -6.72 -92.54
CA GLN A 157 -14.04 -7.52 -92.31
C GLN A 157 -13.73 -7.71 -90.82
N ASN A 158 -13.92 -6.68 -90.00
CA ASN A 158 -13.53 -6.70 -88.58
C ASN A 158 -14.70 -7.05 -87.62
N SER A 159 -15.95 -7.01 -88.10
CA SER A 159 -17.16 -7.15 -87.29
C SER A 159 -17.23 -8.45 -86.49
N LYS A 160 -16.85 -9.58 -87.11
CA LYS A 160 -16.83 -10.90 -86.47
C LYS A 160 -15.88 -10.95 -85.27
N VAL A 161 -14.71 -10.31 -85.38
CA VAL A 161 -13.70 -10.28 -84.32
C VAL A 161 -14.20 -9.45 -83.14
N LEU A 162 -14.84 -8.31 -83.39
CA LEU A 162 -15.41 -7.48 -82.32
C LEU A 162 -16.57 -8.18 -81.61
N LEU A 163 -17.49 -8.80 -82.36
CA LEU A 163 -18.60 -9.57 -81.79
C LEU A 163 -18.11 -10.75 -80.94
N GLN A 164 -17.03 -11.40 -81.35
CA GLN A 164 -16.39 -12.44 -80.55
C GLN A 164 -15.85 -11.87 -79.23
N LYS A 165 -15.12 -10.74 -79.26
CA LYS A 165 -14.62 -10.08 -78.04
C LYS A 165 -15.75 -9.67 -77.08
N ILE A 166 -16.84 -9.13 -77.61
CA ILE A 166 -18.04 -8.77 -76.82
C ILE A 166 -18.66 -10.01 -76.17
N THR A 167 -18.76 -11.10 -76.92
CA THR A 167 -19.31 -12.39 -76.44
C THR A 167 -18.40 -13.04 -75.39
N GLU A 168 -17.09 -12.87 -75.51
CA GLU A 168 -16.13 -13.36 -74.52
C GLU A 168 -16.17 -12.52 -73.23
N ALA A 169 -16.20 -11.19 -73.36
CA ALA A 169 -16.32 -10.29 -72.22
C ALA A 169 -17.65 -10.46 -71.45
N SER A 170 -18.76 -10.72 -72.15
CA SER A 170 -20.06 -10.94 -71.53
C SER A 170 -20.17 -12.25 -70.75
N LYS A 171 -19.29 -13.23 -71.01
CA LYS A 171 -19.19 -14.44 -70.18
C LYS A 171 -18.48 -14.18 -68.85
N GLY A 172 -17.72 -13.08 -68.74
CA GLY A 172 -17.02 -12.66 -67.53
C GLY A 172 -17.94 -12.30 -66.36
N PHE A 173 -19.23 -12.05 -66.59
CA PHE A 173 -20.21 -11.69 -65.55
C PHE A 173 -20.44 -12.78 -64.49
N GLN A 174 -19.96 -14.01 -64.69
CA GLN A 174 -19.99 -15.08 -63.68
C GLN A 174 -18.79 -15.00 -62.71
N MET A 175 -18.44 -13.81 -62.25
CA MET A 175 -17.34 -13.64 -61.31
C MET A 175 -17.66 -14.25 -59.94
N GLU A 176 -16.58 -14.63 -59.25
CA GLU A 176 -16.59 -15.30 -57.94
C GLU A 176 -17.25 -14.41 -56.89
N LYS A 177 -18.27 -14.95 -56.20
CA LYS A 177 -18.87 -14.29 -55.04
C LYS A 177 -17.91 -14.34 -53.86
N ILE A 178 -18.00 -13.37 -52.95
CA ILE A 178 -17.28 -13.42 -51.68
C ILE A 178 -17.57 -14.76 -51.00
N GLN A 179 -16.51 -15.48 -50.61
CA GLN A 179 -16.66 -16.76 -49.93
C GLN A 179 -17.41 -16.54 -48.59
N PRO A 180 -18.49 -17.31 -48.32
CA PRO A 180 -19.22 -17.21 -47.06
C PRO A 180 -18.29 -17.41 -45.87
N GLY A 181 -18.37 -16.52 -44.88
CA GLY A 181 -17.53 -16.55 -43.67
C GLY A 181 -16.45 -15.47 -43.61
N TYR A 182 -15.99 -14.92 -44.74
CA TYR A 182 -15.01 -13.82 -44.76
C TYR A 182 -15.53 -12.54 -44.10
N GLU A 183 -16.85 -12.38 -44.02
CA GLU A 183 -17.55 -11.24 -43.42
C GLU A 183 -17.67 -11.34 -41.89
N SER A 184 -17.40 -12.51 -41.27
CA SER A 184 -17.73 -12.78 -39.86
C SER A 184 -16.52 -13.15 -39.00
N MET A 185 -16.20 -12.34 -37.99
CA MET A 185 -15.14 -12.61 -37.00
C MET A 185 -15.64 -13.41 -35.78
N ASN A 186 -16.83 -14.01 -35.84
CA ASN A 186 -17.51 -14.60 -34.67
C ASN A 186 -16.85 -15.90 -34.15
N SER A 187 -15.81 -16.40 -34.83
CA SER A 187 -15.06 -17.59 -34.42
C SER A 187 -14.12 -17.33 -33.23
N PHE A 188 -13.88 -16.08 -32.85
CA PHE A 188 -13.01 -15.73 -31.74
C PHE A 188 -13.80 -15.62 -30.43
N THR A 189 -13.72 -16.66 -29.61
CA THR A 189 -14.31 -16.71 -28.26
C THR A 189 -13.26 -17.17 -27.26
N VAL A 190 -13.21 -16.52 -26.09
CA VAL A 190 -12.28 -16.88 -25.00
C VAL A 190 -13.09 -17.12 -23.73
N ASP A 191 -12.83 -18.23 -23.05
CA ASP A 191 -13.36 -18.55 -21.72
C ASP A 191 -12.22 -18.42 -20.70
N LEU A 192 -12.43 -17.58 -19.68
CA LEU A 192 -11.44 -17.27 -18.62
C LEU A 192 -11.94 -17.67 -17.22
N ASN A 193 -13.04 -18.42 -17.12
CA ASN A 193 -13.67 -18.74 -15.83
C ASN A 193 -12.74 -19.53 -14.90
N ARG A 194 -11.90 -20.42 -15.46
CA ARG A 194 -10.95 -21.21 -14.68
C ARG A 194 -9.86 -20.32 -14.10
N GLU A 195 -9.29 -19.45 -14.92
CA GLU A 195 -8.22 -18.53 -14.58
C GLU A 195 -8.70 -17.52 -13.53
N GLU A 196 -9.91 -16.98 -13.70
CA GLU A 196 -10.56 -16.12 -12.71
C GLU A 196 -10.68 -16.80 -11.34
N ARG A 197 -11.12 -18.06 -11.32
CA ARG A 197 -11.22 -18.83 -10.07
C ARG A 197 -9.85 -19.02 -9.42
N VAL A 198 -8.83 -19.43 -10.19
CA VAL A 198 -7.47 -19.62 -9.66
C VAL A 198 -6.91 -18.31 -9.11
N LEU A 199 -7.13 -17.17 -9.77
CA LEU A 199 -6.67 -15.87 -9.28
C LEU A 199 -7.37 -15.43 -7.99
N ARG A 200 -8.66 -15.77 -7.80
CA ARG A 200 -9.40 -15.49 -6.56
C ARG A 200 -8.98 -16.35 -5.37
N GLU A 201 -8.44 -17.53 -5.64
CA GLU A 201 -8.00 -18.49 -4.62
C GLU A 201 -6.56 -18.22 -4.14
N ILE A 202 -5.88 -17.18 -4.62
CA ILE A 202 -4.52 -16.81 -4.17
C ILE A 202 -4.59 -16.31 -2.71
N ASP A 203 -3.81 -16.97 -1.85
CA ASP A 203 -3.66 -16.62 -0.43
C ASP A 203 -2.19 -16.80 0.01
N PHE A 204 -1.85 -16.31 1.19
CA PHE A 204 -0.55 -16.57 1.81
C PHE A 204 -0.42 -18.05 2.17
N TYR A 205 0.71 -18.65 1.80
CA TYR A 205 1.07 -19.97 2.27
C TYR A 205 1.43 -19.90 3.76
N LYS A 206 0.82 -20.77 4.56
CA LYS A 206 1.29 -21.05 5.92
C LYS A 206 2.22 -22.24 5.80
N GLU A 207 3.51 -22.02 5.98
CA GLU A 207 4.38 -23.12 6.40
C GLU A 207 3.86 -23.52 7.79
N ASP A 208 3.33 -24.72 7.93
CA ASP A 208 3.25 -25.36 9.24
C ASP A 208 4.71 -25.44 9.69
N GLU A 209 5.14 -24.49 10.50
CA GLU A 209 6.43 -24.52 11.17
C GLU A 209 6.41 -25.80 12.02
N ASP A 210 6.96 -26.89 11.48
CA ASP A 210 7.39 -28.02 12.30
C ASP A 210 8.23 -27.40 13.41
N GLU A 211 7.72 -27.48 14.64
CA GLU A 211 8.38 -27.05 15.87
C GLU A 211 9.79 -27.65 15.88
N GLU A 212 10.79 -26.88 15.45
CA GLU A 212 12.17 -27.18 15.77
C GLU A 212 12.29 -26.94 17.29
N ASP A 213 12.01 -28.00 18.04
CA ASP A 213 12.45 -28.25 19.40
C ASP A 213 13.93 -27.89 19.50
N VAL A 214 14.24 -26.62 19.80
CA VAL A 214 15.51 -26.26 20.40
C VAL A 214 15.45 -26.75 21.84
N ALA A 215 15.80 -28.03 21.96
CA ALA A 215 16.05 -28.73 23.20
C ALA A 215 16.80 -27.82 24.18
N GLU A 216 16.22 -27.68 25.37
CA GLU A 216 16.91 -27.17 26.54
C GLU A 216 18.20 -27.99 26.74
N GLY A 217 19.33 -27.30 26.66
CA GLY A 217 20.65 -27.81 27.01
C GLY A 217 21.07 -27.21 28.35
N GLU A 218 21.07 -28.08 29.34
CA GLU A 218 21.27 -27.89 30.78
C GLU A 218 22.56 -27.15 31.20
N ASP A 219 22.41 -26.47 32.34
CA ASP A 219 23.36 -26.27 33.46
C ASP A 219 24.66 -25.45 33.29
N SER A 220 24.65 -24.29 33.97
CA SER A 220 25.77 -23.88 34.81
C SER A 220 25.27 -23.39 36.16
N ASP A 221 25.29 -24.35 37.07
CA ASP A 221 25.10 -24.31 38.50
C ASP A 221 26.12 -23.39 39.19
N VAL A 222 25.66 -22.32 39.84
CA VAL A 222 26.36 -21.71 40.99
C VAL A 222 25.34 -21.31 42.03
N HIS A 223 25.05 -22.26 42.93
CA HIS A 223 24.48 -22.01 44.24
C HIS A 223 25.34 -21.04 45.07
N THR A 224 24.72 -20.04 45.71
CA THR A 224 24.96 -19.79 47.14
C THR A 224 23.71 -19.16 47.78
N GLU A 225 23.29 -19.79 48.88
CA GLU A 225 22.16 -19.57 49.81
C GLU A 225 21.89 -18.10 50.26
N SER A 226 20.67 -17.68 50.66
CA SER A 226 19.93 -18.18 51.83
C SER A 226 18.46 -17.68 51.91
N SER A 227 17.55 -18.63 52.21
CA SER A 227 16.30 -18.64 52.99
C SER A 227 15.92 -17.38 53.81
N GLY A 228 14.66 -17.01 54.06
CA GLY A 228 13.32 -17.58 53.81
C GLY A 228 12.26 -16.89 54.71
N GLU A 229 10.98 -16.90 54.25
CA GLU A 229 9.74 -17.15 55.03
C GLU A 229 9.23 -16.12 56.11
N GLU A 230 7.95 -15.72 56.29
CA GLU A 230 6.60 -15.94 55.70
C GLU A 230 5.61 -14.79 56.10
N ASP A 231 4.48 -14.69 55.36
CA ASP A 231 3.05 -14.42 55.74
C ASP A 231 2.62 -13.21 56.61
N THR A 232 1.44 -12.56 56.48
CA THR A 232 0.08 -12.95 56.02
C THR A 232 -0.83 -11.69 55.85
N THR A 233 -1.84 -11.77 54.95
CA THR A 233 -3.25 -11.24 55.02
C THR A 233 -3.55 -9.72 55.04
N GLU A 234 -4.67 -9.17 54.55
CA GLU A 234 -5.74 -9.45 53.57
C GLU A 234 -6.68 -8.21 53.54
N ASN A 235 -7.73 -8.23 52.71
CA ASN A 235 -8.80 -7.24 52.42
C ASN A 235 -8.45 -6.16 51.38
N GLY A 236 -9.20 -5.94 50.30
CA GLY A 236 -10.53 -6.42 49.90
C GLY A 236 -11.40 -5.23 49.46
N THR A 237 -12.20 -5.41 48.39
CA THR A 237 -13.27 -4.53 47.84
C THR A 237 -12.81 -3.59 46.70
N GLN A 238 -13.49 -3.35 45.57
CA GLN A 238 -14.49 -3.98 44.68
C GLN A 238 -14.79 -2.92 43.57
N ILE A 239 -15.27 -3.35 42.39
CA ILE A 239 -16.04 -2.56 41.37
C ILE A 239 -15.17 -1.67 40.44
N SER A 240 -15.13 -1.85 39.12
CA SER A 240 -16.21 -1.50 38.20
C SER A 240 -16.05 -2.11 36.79
N GLN A 241 -17.19 -2.52 36.23
CA GLN A 241 -17.43 -2.84 34.83
C GLN A 241 -17.39 -1.60 33.92
N VAL A 242 -17.02 -1.80 32.65
CA VAL A 242 -17.58 -1.18 31.43
C VAL A 242 -17.08 -2.05 30.25
N ASN A 243 -17.83 -3.05 29.78
CA ASN A 243 -18.85 -3.02 28.72
C ASN A 243 -18.86 -1.78 27.81
N SER A 244 -18.63 -2.00 26.50
CA SER A 244 -19.22 -1.34 25.31
C SER A 244 -18.51 -1.93 24.07
N GLU A 245 -18.98 -3.06 23.53
CA GLU A 245 -19.91 -3.13 22.38
C GLU A 245 -19.40 -2.50 21.08
N SER A 246 -18.96 -3.40 20.20
CA SER A 246 -19.25 -3.51 18.77
C SER A 246 -20.30 -2.53 18.20
N VAL A 247 -19.93 -1.82 17.13
CA VAL A 247 -20.87 -1.25 16.18
C VAL A 247 -20.63 -1.85 14.80
N SER A 248 -21.60 -2.65 14.38
CA SER A 248 -21.75 -3.23 13.06
C SER A 248 -22.24 -2.17 12.06
N ILE A 249 -21.68 -2.18 10.86
CA ILE A 249 -22.17 -1.45 9.69
C ILE A 249 -23.33 -2.25 9.08
N PRO A 250 -24.45 -1.62 8.69
CA PRO A 250 -25.35 -2.20 7.70
C PRO A 250 -25.24 -1.50 6.34
N ASP A 251 -24.99 -2.30 5.31
CA ASP A 251 -25.33 -2.04 3.91
C ASP A 251 -26.84 -1.83 3.74
N ALA A 252 -27.24 -0.88 2.88
CA ALA A 252 -28.32 -1.10 1.89
C ALA A 252 -28.48 0.09 0.93
N VAL A 253 -28.39 -0.25 -0.36
CA VAL A 253 -28.85 0.50 -1.54
C VAL A 253 -30.39 0.61 -1.55
N PRO A 254 -30.96 1.62 -2.23
CA PRO A 254 -31.98 1.27 -3.23
C PRO A 254 -31.81 1.97 -4.58
N GLN A 255 -31.92 1.17 -5.65
CA GLN A 255 -32.30 1.61 -7.00
C GLN A 255 -33.80 1.89 -7.05
N SER A 256 -34.21 2.86 -7.88
CA SER A 256 -35.45 2.76 -8.66
C SER A 256 -35.40 3.69 -9.88
N GLN A 257 -35.53 3.08 -11.04
CA GLN A 257 -35.85 3.68 -12.33
C GLN A 257 -37.35 4.02 -12.40
N ASP A 258 -37.73 5.04 -13.16
CA ASP A 258 -38.86 4.91 -14.10
C ASP A 258 -38.85 5.99 -15.18
N ALA A 259 -39.31 5.57 -16.35
CA ALA A 259 -39.15 6.18 -17.67
C ALA A 259 -40.32 7.11 -18.09
N ASN A 260 -40.05 8.09 -18.97
CA ASN A 260 -40.56 8.11 -20.36
C ASN A 260 -40.30 9.44 -21.13
N LEU A 261 -39.94 9.25 -22.41
CA LEU A 261 -39.75 10.14 -23.58
C LEU A 261 -41.07 10.76 -24.11
N PRO A 262 -41.17 11.46 -25.29
CA PRO A 262 -40.18 11.90 -26.32
C PRO A 262 -40.31 13.40 -26.72
N THR A 263 -39.47 14.04 -27.57
CA THR A 263 -39.56 14.00 -29.05
C THR A 263 -38.48 14.90 -29.71
N THR A 264 -38.11 14.47 -30.92
CA THR A 264 -37.16 14.87 -31.98
C THR A 264 -36.92 16.38 -32.30
N ASP A 265 -35.69 16.75 -32.69
CA ASP A 265 -35.22 16.88 -34.10
C ASP A 265 -33.85 17.61 -34.22
N ILE A 266 -33.00 17.12 -35.13
CA ILE A 266 -31.72 17.68 -35.64
C ILE A 266 -31.97 17.88 -37.15
N PRO A 267 -31.49 18.92 -37.88
CA PRO A 267 -30.05 19.05 -38.16
C PRO A 267 -29.43 20.42 -38.54
N ALA A 268 -28.10 20.42 -38.45
CA ALA A 268 -27.12 20.90 -39.45
C ALA A 268 -26.16 22.05 -39.03
N HIS A 269 -24.87 21.74 -39.20
CA HIS A 269 -23.70 22.62 -39.23
C HIS A 269 -23.67 23.48 -40.51
N PRO A 270 -22.92 24.61 -40.56
CA PRO A 270 -21.55 24.55 -41.10
C PRO A 270 -20.48 25.47 -40.44
N THR A 271 -19.23 24.99 -40.53
CA THR A 271 -17.89 25.63 -40.61
C THR A 271 -17.69 27.16 -40.53
N GLY A 272 -16.63 27.57 -39.82
CA GLY A 272 -15.70 28.63 -40.26
C GLY A 272 -15.11 29.54 -39.16
N PRO A 273 -13.86 30.03 -39.30
CA PRO A 273 -12.92 30.22 -38.18
C PRO A 273 -12.72 31.67 -37.72
N GLY A 274 -12.16 31.87 -36.51
CA GLY A 274 -11.73 33.18 -36.02
C GLY A 274 -10.62 33.09 -34.97
N GLU A 275 -9.43 33.54 -35.35
CA GLU A 275 -8.32 33.93 -34.46
C GLU A 275 -8.72 35.15 -33.60
N ALA A 276 -8.25 35.20 -32.35
CA ALA A 276 -7.73 36.42 -31.71
C ALA A 276 -7.14 36.16 -30.31
N THR A 277 -5.81 36.27 -30.24
CA THR A 277 -5.00 37.04 -29.27
C THR A 277 -5.52 37.39 -27.86
N ARG A 278 -4.63 37.05 -26.89
CA ARG A 278 -3.97 37.93 -25.89
C ARG A 278 -4.70 38.27 -24.58
N GLY A 279 -4.00 38.02 -23.47
CA GLY A 279 -4.26 38.65 -22.17
C GLY A 279 -3.51 37.98 -21.01
N ASP A 280 -2.33 38.50 -20.67
CA ASP A 280 -1.70 38.35 -19.36
C ASP A 280 -2.66 38.81 -18.24
N THR A 281 -2.55 38.27 -17.02
CA THR A 281 -2.21 39.01 -15.78
C THR A 281 -2.28 38.06 -14.56
N VAL A 282 -1.19 38.12 -13.79
CA VAL A 282 -0.88 37.65 -12.41
C VAL A 282 -2.03 37.48 -11.41
N GLU A 283 -1.91 36.49 -10.51
CA GLU A 283 -1.73 36.74 -9.06
C GLU A 283 -1.45 35.48 -8.21
N SER A 284 -0.75 35.71 -7.09
CA SER A 284 -0.83 35.01 -5.79
C SER A 284 0.11 33.85 -5.44
N THR A 285 1.18 34.28 -4.77
CA THR A 285 1.93 33.67 -3.66
C THR A 285 1.19 32.67 -2.77
N SER A 286 1.87 31.57 -2.40
CA SER A 286 2.11 31.17 -1.00
C SER A 286 2.99 29.92 -0.93
N SER A 287 4.12 30.04 -0.25
CA SER A 287 5.05 28.97 0.05
C SER A 287 5.30 28.97 1.55
N ASN A 288 4.97 27.87 2.22
CA ASN A 288 5.46 27.49 3.55
C ASN A 288 5.44 25.96 3.66
N PRO A 289 6.57 25.34 4.00
CA PRO A 289 6.53 24.24 4.95
C PRO A 289 7.68 24.35 5.96
N SER A 290 7.38 24.16 7.25
CA SER A 290 8.36 23.65 8.23
C SER A 290 7.63 23.34 9.55
N GLU A 291 7.18 22.09 9.67
CA GLU A 291 6.88 21.48 10.96
C GLU A 291 8.19 20.87 11.50
N ASN A 292 8.60 21.32 12.70
CA ASN A 292 9.60 20.66 13.52
C ASN A 292 8.87 19.72 14.50
N PRO A 293 9.25 18.43 14.61
CA PRO A 293 8.98 17.64 15.79
C PRO A 293 10.31 17.24 16.42
N ASP A 294 10.84 18.08 17.30
CA ASP A 294 11.81 17.62 18.29
C ASP A 294 11.54 18.30 19.63
N SER A 295 10.74 17.62 20.44
CA SER A 295 10.58 17.92 21.86
C SER A 295 10.22 16.63 22.56
N GLY A 296 11.24 15.86 22.90
CA GLY A 296 11.02 14.66 23.69
C GLY A 296 12.25 13.83 23.96
N ARG A 297 13.31 14.39 24.58
CA ARG A 297 14.23 13.61 25.44
C ARG A 297 15.23 14.48 26.20
N HIS A 298 14.82 14.99 27.34
CA HIS A 298 15.73 15.26 28.46
C HIS A 298 14.99 14.97 29.76
N MET A 299 14.85 13.69 30.10
CA MET A 299 14.49 13.30 31.46
C MET A 299 15.73 12.72 32.13
N PHE A 300 16.25 13.53 33.07
CA PHE A 300 17.23 13.21 34.10
C PHE A 300 18.71 13.11 33.69
N SER A 301 19.34 14.27 33.48
CA SER A 301 20.78 14.42 33.72
C SER A 301 20.97 14.90 35.17
N PHE A 302 21.35 13.99 36.06
CA PHE A 302 21.73 14.33 37.44
C PHE A 302 23.21 14.74 37.48
N SER A 303 23.51 15.90 36.92
CA SER A 303 24.84 16.52 36.97
C SER A 303 25.29 16.92 38.39
N TRP A 304 24.43 16.76 39.41
CA TRP A 304 24.76 17.06 40.81
C TRP A 304 25.43 15.92 41.58
N LEU A 305 25.47 14.70 41.03
CA LEU A 305 26.10 13.56 41.74
C LEU A 305 27.64 13.60 41.74
N ASN A 306 28.28 14.36 40.85
CA ASN A 306 29.74 14.49 40.77
C ASN A 306 30.34 15.55 41.72
N SER A 307 29.54 16.20 42.58
CA SER A 307 30.03 17.24 43.50
C SER A 307 30.11 16.79 44.97
N LEU A 308 29.99 15.50 45.26
CA LEU A 308 30.04 14.96 46.63
C LEU A 308 31.30 14.14 46.94
N SER A 309 32.32 14.18 46.08
CA SER A 309 33.61 13.50 46.27
C SER A 309 34.84 14.42 46.30
N GLU A 310 34.69 15.66 46.78
CA GLU A 310 35.80 16.53 47.22
C GLU A 310 35.59 17.04 48.65
#